data_AF-A0A0G1WKZ3-F1
#
_entry.id   AF-A0A0G1WKZ3-F1
#
_cell.length_a   1.000
_cell.length_b   1.000
_cell.length_c   1.000
_cell.angle_alpha   90.00
_cell.angle_beta   90.00
_cell.angle_gamma   90.00
#
_symmetry.space_group_name_H-M   'P 1'
#
loop_
_entity.id
_entity.type
_entity.pdbx_description
1 polymer ?
#
loop_
_entity_poly.entity_id
_entity_poly.type
_entity_poly.pdbx_seq_one_letter_code
_entity_poly.pdbx_strand_id
1 'polypeptide(L)'
;MENSPQDEEKIDRLRRAMYSRSLSSRLKDRPRREMDEESLPVSEEWRKEMPPPHPATAAVAVGGKVMSTIGRWLLITGFAFLIGAVAFLAYYFTIGAGSQPTPPAISISAPTRIAGGEPTKLQIVITNNNRAALDLADLVITFPLGTHAPGTTDEPERRVAIGTSLDYELVFSSSSLSISVESNTETVSGQQVLLTVTVASNAPAPVNDVLLKIDYPFGFAFSSGDPRPERPGLWALGNINPGERVSVTLRGTLTGEEGDERIFRTSVGTRKDKGGAILETVVADYSHRMVISQAFLSLSITVQKEEGSGSPGESFSGNPQGREAATIVAPGESVNVSIEWKNNLSTAITDAVIVARLSGIEIDGASVRSTDGYYRSSDSAILWDKTTTGGSLSSLPAGGSGTVGFSFQVPQPLPFGIQNPSIVISTNAAGKRLSETGVPGNLRATASKTLKLASELEVAAQGLYYENPFVSTGPLPPRANQETTYAILFTVTNTTNAIQNARLTAQMPPYVRSLGMYKPEAGEDISFNVSDGSLTWRIGDIASGVGISSPIRWAEIAVGFTPSTSQIGEEPVLLQGITLTGIDSATGAVVTKAVRDVTTNIIGDRGFSPLEATVVR
;
A
#
# COMPACT_ATOMS: atom_id res chain seq x y z
N MET A 1 -35.71 -26.59 8.51
CA MET A 1 -35.54 -27.98 8.98
C MET A 1 -36.45 -28.13 10.17
N GLU A 2 -37.54 -28.86 10.02
CA GLU A 2 -38.58 -29.03 11.03
C GLU A 2 -38.31 -30.37 11.74
N ASN A 3 -38.19 -30.34 13.06
CA ASN A 3 -37.79 -31.51 13.84
C ASN A 3 -38.88 -32.59 13.79
N SER A 4 -38.46 -33.85 13.74
CA SER A 4 -39.36 -35.00 13.76
C SER A 4 -40.18 -35.02 15.06
N PRO A 5 -41.45 -35.45 15.05
CA PRO A 5 -42.28 -35.57 16.26
C PRO A 5 -41.63 -36.41 17.38
N GLN A 6 -40.76 -37.36 17.01
CA GLN A 6 -40.00 -38.17 17.97
C GLN A 6 -38.89 -37.40 18.68
N ASP A 7 -38.31 -36.39 18.03
CA ASP A 7 -37.23 -35.57 18.59
C ASP A 7 -37.81 -34.50 19.52
N GLU A 8 -38.99 -33.95 19.21
CA GLU A 8 -39.73 -33.11 20.14
C GLU A 8 -40.12 -33.88 21.40
N GLU A 9 -40.61 -35.12 21.28
CA GLU A 9 -40.99 -35.93 22.45
C GLU A 9 -39.78 -36.25 23.35
N LYS A 10 -38.59 -36.44 22.78
CA LYS A 10 -37.34 -36.65 23.53
C LYS A 10 -36.88 -35.39 24.26
N ILE A 11 -36.91 -34.25 23.58
CA ILE A 11 -36.53 -32.97 24.17
C ILE A 11 -37.48 -32.60 25.30
N ASP A 12 -38.77 -32.87 25.13
CA ASP A 12 -39.80 -32.54 26.11
C ASP A 12 -39.77 -33.46 27.34
N ARG A 13 -39.35 -34.74 27.17
CA ARG A 13 -39.00 -35.64 28.28
C ARG A 13 -37.75 -35.17 29.04
N LEU A 14 -36.73 -34.69 28.35
CA LEU A 14 -35.52 -34.13 28.98
C LEU A 14 -35.84 -32.85 29.77
N ARG A 15 -36.71 -32.00 29.23
CA ARG A 15 -37.16 -30.78 29.90
C ARG A 15 -37.96 -31.11 31.16
N ARG A 16 -38.90 -32.06 31.10
CA ARG A 16 -39.63 -32.56 32.28
C ARG A 16 -38.71 -33.20 33.33
N ALA A 17 -37.64 -33.87 32.93
CA ALA A 17 -36.67 -34.44 33.85
C ALA A 17 -35.85 -33.36 34.59
N MET A 18 -35.48 -32.26 33.93
CA MET A 18 -34.72 -31.16 34.55
C MET A 18 -35.53 -30.32 35.55
N TYR A 19 -36.85 -30.17 35.35
CA TYR A 19 -37.69 -29.31 36.20
C TYR A 19 -38.49 -30.06 37.28
N SER A 20 -38.36 -31.39 37.38
CA SER A 20 -39.06 -32.16 38.42
C SER A 20 -38.23 -32.32 39.70
N ARG A 21 -38.72 -31.76 40.81
CA ARG A 21 -38.08 -31.81 42.14
C ARG A 21 -37.98 -33.22 42.75
N SER A 22 -38.62 -34.24 42.17
CA SER A 22 -38.68 -35.61 42.70
C SER A 22 -37.78 -36.63 41.98
N LEU A 23 -37.07 -36.24 40.92
CA LEU A 23 -36.19 -37.13 40.14
C LEU A 23 -34.70 -36.77 40.20
N SER A 24 -34.34 -35.61 40.75
CA SER A 24 -32.93 -35.22 40.95
C SER A 24 -32.20 -36.12 41.95
N SER A 25 -32.89 -36.69 42.94
CA SER A 25 -32.29 -37.54 43.97
C SER A 25 -32.02 -38.99 43.53
N ARG A 26 -32.42 -39.38 42.30
CA ARG A 26 -32.15 -40.72 41.72
C ARG A 26 -31.11 -40.70 40.59
N LEU A 27 -30.62 -39.52 40.20
CA LEU A 27 -29.47 -39.39 39.31
C LEU A 27 -28.19 -39.57 40.15
N LYS A 28 -27.75 -40.82 40.31
CA LYS A 28 -26.42 -41.11 40.87
C LYS A 28 -25.37 -40.58 39.90
N ASP A 29 -24.41 -39.83 40.43
CA ASP A 29 -23.20 -39.45 39.71
C ASP A 29 -22.56 -40.70 39.12
N ARG A 30 -22.42 -40.70 37.79
CA ARG A 30 -21.61 -41.69 37.10
C ARG A 30 -20.18 -41.46 37.56
N PRO A 31 -19.46 -42.48 38.07
CA PRO A 31 -18.06 -42.31 38.43
C PRO A 31 -17.31 -41.82 37.18
N ARG A 32 -16.60 -40.71 37.36
CA ARG A 32 -15.77 -40.10 36.33
C ARG A 32 -14.72 -41.15 35.96
N ARG A 33 -14.72 -41.61 34.70
CA ARG A 33 -13.70 -42.53 34.20
C ARG A 33 -12.35 -41.84 34.37
N GLU A 34 -11.46 -42.43 35.15
CA GLU A 34 -10.07 -41.97 35.21
C GLU A 34 -9.50 -42.04 33.79
N MET A 35 -8.78 -40.99 33.39
CA MET A 35 -8.06 -40.98 32.13
C MET A 35 -6.97 -42.05 32.23
N ASP A 36 -7.14 -43.13 31.47
CA ASP A 36 -6.01 -43.98 31.12
C ASP A 36 -5.03 -43.11 30.31
N GLU A 37 -3.85 -42.85 30.88
CA GLU A 37 -2.70 -42.35 30.15
C GLU A 37 -2.25 -43.44 29.18
N GLU A 38 -2.87 -43.48 28.01
CA GLU A 38 -2.31 -44.23 26.88
C GLU A 38 -1.15 -43.41 26.32
N SER A 39 0.03 -43.58 26.91
CA SER A 39 1.28 -43.08 26.36
C SER A 39 1.54 -43.81 25.04
N LEU A 40 1.17 -43.18 23.92
CA LEU A 40 1.69 -43.56 22.61
C LEU A 40 3.23 -43.54 22.70
N PRO A 41 3.94 -44.59 22.28
CA PRO A 41 5.40 -44.59 22.30
C PRO A 41 5.88 -43.61 21.23
N VAL A 42 6.14 -42.37 21.65
CA VAL A 42 6.89 -41.40 20.86
C VAL A 42 8.35 -41.86 20.92
N SER A 43 8.89 -42.27 19.78
CA SER A 43 10.31 -42.62 19.67
C SER A 43 11.19 -41.39 19.94
N GLU A 44 12.01 -41.48 20.99
CA GLU A 44 13.05 -40.50 21.30
C GLU A 44 14.21 -40.57 20.30
N GLU A 45 14.08 -39.96 19.12
CA GLU A 45 15.19 -39.86 18.16
C GLU A 45 15.51 -38.47 17.60
N TRP A 46 14.95 -37.39 18.18
CA TRP A 46 15.34 -36.03 17.78
C TRP A 46 16.33 -35.37 18.72
N ARG A 47 17.42 -36.08 19.01
CA ARG A 47 18.70 -35.49 19.46
C ARG A 47 19.87 -36.41 19.10
N LYS A 48 20.31 -36.34 17.84
CA LYS A 48 21.68 -36.69 17.46
C LYS A 48 22.14 -35.85 16.27
N GLU A 49 23.31 -35.26 16.43
CA GLU A 49 24.05 -34.50 15.42
C GLU A 49 24.24 -35.32 14.14
N MET A 50 24.10 -34.67 12.99
CA MET A 50 24.23 -35.28 11.66
C MET A 50 25.66 -35.78 11.39
N PRO A 51 25.86 -37.06 11.01
CA PRO A 51 27.05 -37.53 10.31
C PRO A 51 26.89 -37.32 8.78
N PRO A 52 27.99 -37.30 8.00
CA PRO A 52 27.94 -36.96 6.57
C PRO A 52 27.30 -38.08 5.73
N PRO A 53 26.78 -37.78 4.53
CA PRO A 53 25.94 -38.73 3.79
C PRO A 53 26.76 -39.77 3.02
N HIS A 54 26.41 -41.04 3.19
CA HIS A 54 26.84 -42.18 2.36
C HIS A 54 25.65 -43.09 2.00
N PRO A 55 25.75 -43.84 0.88
CA PRO A 55 24.70 -43.93 -0.13
C PRO A 55 23.64 -44.99 0.16
N ALA A 56 22.42 -44.71 -0.28
CA ALA A 56 21.26 -45.59 -0.17
C ALA A 56 21.45 -46.90 -0.94
N THR A 57 21.41 -48.03 -0.22
CA THR A 57 21.19 -49.36 -0.81
C THR A 57 19.70 -49.56 -1.11
N ALA A 58 19.42 -49.83 -2.38
CA ALA A 58 18.10 -50.00 -2.97
C ALA A 58 17.36 -51.26 -2.47
N ALA A 59 16.04 -51.15 -2.39
CA ALA A 59 15.13 -52.27 -2.20
C ALA A 59 15.10 -53.19 -3.44
N VAL A 60 15.08 -54.49 -3.20
CA VAL A 60 15.09 -55.56 -4.20
C VAL A 60 13.75 -55.63 -4.93
N ALA A 61 13.74 -55.30 -6.22
CA ALA A 61 12.62 -55.51 -7.13
C ALA A 61 12.69 -56.90 -7.79
N VAL A 62 11.57 -57.63 -7.71
CA VAL A 62 11.38 -58.95 -8.34
C VAL A 62 11.41 -58.79 -9.87
N GLY A 63 12.28 -59.58 -10.51
CA GLY A 63 12.61 -59.46 -11.93
C GLY A 63 11.55 -60.02 -12.88
N GLY A 64 11.07 -59.17 -13.79
CA GLY A 64 10.50 -59.56 -15.09
C GLY A 64 11.50 -59.24 -16.21
N LYS A 65 12.32 -60.22 -16.61
CA LYS A 65 13.42 -60.05 -17.60
C LYS A 65 12.97 -59.80 -19.05
N VAL A 66 11.67 -59.67 -19.34
CA VAL A 66 11.17 -59.49 -20.72
C VAL A 66 10.81 -58.02 -21.04
N MET A 67 10.57 -57.17 -20.02
CA MET A 67 10.16 -55.78 -20.26
C MET A 67 11.33 -54.77 -20.42
N SER A 68 12.57 -55.11 -20.04
CA SER A 68 13.69 -54.15 -20.12
C SER A 68 14.33 -54.02 -21.50
N THR A 69 14.29 -55.09 -22.32
CA THR A 69 14.86 -55.08 -23.67
C THR A 69 13.94 -54.33 -24.65
N ILE A 70 12.63 -54.56 -24.58
CA ILE A 70 11.65 -53.85 -25.40
C ILE A 70 11.64 -52.35 -25.05
N GLY A 71 11.66 -52.01 -23.76
CA GLY A 71 11.76 -50.63 -23.30
C GLY A 71 13.05 -49.93 -23.75
N ARG A 72 14.20 -50.62 -23.72
CA ARG A 72 15.46 -50.08 -24.25
C ARG A 72 15.41 -49.84 -25.75
N TRP A 73 14.86 -50.76 -26.53
CA TRP A 73 14.75 -50.58 -27.98
C TRP A 73 13.76 -49.47 -28.35
N LEU A 74 12.65 -49.31 -27.62
CA LEU A 74 11.71 -48.20 -27.78
C LEU A 74 12.33 -46.84 -27.42
N LEU A 75 13.16 -46.78 -26.37
CA LEU A 75 13.87 -45.55 -26.02
C LEU A 75 14.94 -45.19 -27.05
N ILE A 76 15.69 -46.17 -27.56
CA ILE A 76 16.72 -45.94 -28.59
C ILE A 76 16.07 -45.51 -29.91
N THR A 77 14.97 -46.15 -30.33
CA THR A 77 14.25 -45.74 -31.54
C THR A 77 13.56 -44.40 -31.37
N GLY A 78 12.98 -44.10 -30.20
CA GLY A 78 12.42 -42.79 -29.90
C GLY A 78 13.48 -41.68 -29.92
N PHE A 79 14.67 -41.95 -29.39
CA PHE A 79 15.78 -41.01 -29.42
C PHE A 79 16.34 -40.81 -30.83
N ALA A 80 16.46 -41.88 -31.62
CA ALA A 80 16.86 -41.79 -33.03
C ALA A 80 15.83 -41.01 -33.87
N PHE A 81 14.53 -41.22 -33.60
CA PHE A 81 13.46 -40.44 -34.22
C PHE A 81 13.54 -38.96 -33.84
N LEU A 82 13.82 -38.64 -32.58
CA LEU A 82 13.97 -37.26 -32.13
C LEU A 82 15.16 -36.56 -32.80
N ILE A 83 16.30 -37.25 -32.93
CA ILE A 83 17.45 -36.73 -33.68
C ILE A 83 17.09 -36.55 -35.16
N GLY A 84 16.39 -37.52 -35.77
CA GLY A 84 15.91 -37.42 -37.14
C GLY A 84 14.93 -36.27 -37.35
N ALA A 85 14.03 -36.03 -36.41
CA ALA A 85 13.08 -34.93 -36.43
C ALA A 85 13.77 -33.57 -36.26
N VAL A 86 14.76 -33.48 -35.36
CA VAL A 86 15.58 -32.27 -35.19
C VAL A 86 16.42 -32.01 -36.43
N ALA A 87 17.04 -33.03 -37.02
CA ALA A 87 17.80 -32.92 -38.26
C ALA A 87 16.89 -32.54 -39.45
N PHE A 88 15.69 -33.11 -39.54
CA PHE A 88 14.69 -32.76 -40.54
C PHE A 88 14.19 -31.33 -40.36
N LEU A 89 13.88 -30.91 -39.13
CA LEU A 89 13.51 -29.52 -38.83
C LEU A 89 14.65 -28.56 -39.14
N ALA A 90 15.88 -28.90 -38.75
CA ALA A 90 17.06 -28.10 -39.09
C ALA A 90 17.23 -28.01 -40.61
N TYR A 91 17.11 -29.12 -41.36
CA TYR A 91 17.16 -29.13 -42.81
C TYR A 91 16.01 -28.33 -43.46
N TYR A 92 14.78 -28.48 -42.95
CA TYR A 92 13.60 -27.76 -43.41
C TYR A 92 13.75 -26.24 -43.18
N PHE A 93 14.19 -25.81 -42.00
CA PHE A 93 14.38 -24.39 -41.69
C PHE A 93 15.64 -23.77 -42.31
N THR A 94 16.69 -24.55 -42.57
CA THR A 94 17.93 -24.02 -43.17
C THR A 94 17.93 -24.08 -44.71
N ILE A 95 17.38 -25.13 -45.31
CA ILE A 95 17.47 -25.45 -46.74
C ILE A 95 16.08 -25.61 -47.40
N GLY A 96 15.06 -26.10 -46.69
CA GLY A 96 13.76 -26.52 -47.27
C GLY A 96 12.55 -25.62 -47.02
N ALA A 97 12.27 -24.66 -47.92
CA ALA A 97 10.93 -24.14 -48.28
C ALA A 97 9.93 -23.69 -47.17
N GLY A 98 10.34 -23.50 -45.92
CA GLY A 98 9.48 -23.04 -44.82
C GLY A 98 9.37 -21.51 -44.64
N SER A 99 9.93 -20.70 -45.55
CA SER A 99 9.81 -19.24 -45.47
C SER A 99 8.49 -18.78 -46.05
N GLN A 100 7.54 -18.36 -45.20
CA GLN A 100 6.45 -17.50 -45.63
C GLN A 100 7.05 -16.27 -46.34
N PRO A 101 6.60 -15.91 -47.56
CA PRO A 101 7.16 -14.77 -48.28
C PRO A 101 6.98 -13.52 -47.42
N THR A 102 8.09 -12.88 -47.08
CA THR A 102 8.04 -11.60 -46.37
C THR A 102 7.80 -10.53 -47.43
N PRO A 103 6.84 -9.60 -47.23
CA PRO A 103 6.63 -8.52 -48.17
C PRO A 103 7.95 -7.72 -48.32
N PRO A 104 8.32 -7.32 -49.55
CA PRO A 104 9.54 -6.55 -49.78
C PRO A 104 9.43 -5.21 -49.04
N ALA A 105 10.51 -4.80 -48.38
CA ALA A 105 10.54 -3.53 -47.65
C ALA A 105 10.72 -2.39 -48.66
N ILE A 106 9.79 -1.44 -48.66
CA ILE A 106 9.83 -0.23 -49.50
C ILE A 106 10.07 0.96 -48.60
N SER A 107 11.16 1.68 -48.81
CA SER A 107 11.44 2.95 -48.13
C SER A 107 11.55 4.08 -49.15
N ILE A 108 10.84 5.17 -48.91
CA ILE A 108 10.82 6.35 -49.78
C ILE A 108 11.53 7.48 -49.03
N SER A 109 12.58 8.04 -49.63
CA SER A 109 13.31 9.20 -49.12
C SER A 109 13.03 10.40 -50.02
N ALA A 110 12.49 11.46 -49.42
CA ALA A 110 12.11 12.69 -50.09
C ALA A 110 12.43 13.91 -49.19
N PRO A 111 12.79 15.07 -49.77
CA PRO A 111 12.92 16.31 -49.01
C PRO A 111 11.61 16.68 -48.31
N THR A 112 11.67 17.16 -47.06
CA THR A 112 10.47 17.54 -46.29
C THR A 112 9.80 18.83 -46.80
N ARG A 113 10.46 19.57 -47.70
CA ARG A 113 9.96 20.79 -48.35
C ARG A 113 10.51 20.89 -49.77
N ILE A 114 9.65 21.23 -50.73
CA ILE A 114 9.96 21.37 -52.15
C ILE A 114 9.41 22.73 -52.61
N ALA A 115 10.20 23.50 -53.36
CA ALA A 115 9.73 24.73 -53.99
C ALA A 115 8.83 24.41 -55.20
N GLY A 116 7.68 25.08 -55.32
CA GLY A 116 6.74 24.83 -56.42
C GLY A 116 7.36 25.12 -57.77
N GLY A 117 7.32 24.15 -58.69
CA GLY A 117 7.83 24.27 -60.05
C GLY A 117 9.28 23.80 -60.26
N GLU A 118 10.00 23.41 -59.21
CA GLU A 118 11.35 22.85 -59.33
C GLU A 118 11.35 21.31 -59.44
N PRO A 119 12.19 20.72 -60.33
CA PRO A 119 12.28 19.27 -60.46
C PRO A 119 12.87 18.65 -59.19
N THR A 120 12.10 17.78 -58.53
CA THR A 120 12.53 17.07 -57.32
C THR A 120 12.89 15.62 -57.63
N LYS A 121 13.96 15.13 -57.01
CA LYS A 121 14.37 13.73 -57.07
C LYS A 121 13.84 12.99 -55.85
N LEU A 122 13.02 11.97 -56.08
CA LEU A 122 12.53 11.04 -55.05
C LEU A 122 13.37 9.77 -55.11
N GLN A 123 13.87 9.30 -53.97
CA GLN A 123 14.60 8.04 -53.90
C GLN A 123 13.69 6.97 -53.32
N ILE A 124 13.41 5.93 -54.11
CA ILE A 124 12.63 4.76 -53.68
C ILE A 124 13.59 3.59 -53.60
N VAL A 125 13.73 3.00 -52.41
CA VAL A 125 14.56 1.81 -52.19
C VAL A 125 13.65 0.63 -51.92
N ILE A 126 13.86 -0.44 -52.69
CA ILE A 126 13.11 -1.69 -52.58
C ILE A 126 14.09 -2.77 -52.19
N THR A 127 13.88 -3.38 -51.04
CA THR A 127 14.73 -4.47 -50.54
C THR A 127 13.97 -5.78 -50.65
N ASN A 128 14.47 -6.69 -51.50
CA ASN A 128 13.94 -8.05 -51.58
C ASN A 128 14.51 -8.88 -50.42
N ASN A 129 13.66 -9.16 -49.43
CA ASN A 129 14.02 -10.00 -48.29
C ASN A 129 13.74 -11.50 -48.53
N ASN A 130 13.32 -11.88 -49.74
CA ASN A 130 13.00 -13.26 -50.09
C ASN A 130 14.21 -13.97 -50.72
N ARG A 131 14.31 -15.30 -50.51
CA ARG A 131 15.34 -16.15 -51.13
C ARG A 131 15.12 -16.35 -52.65
N ALA A 132 13.95 -16.00 -53.17
CA ALA A 132 13.61 -16.08 -54.59
C ALA A 132 13.67 -14.69 -55.25
N ALA A 133 14.12 -14.65 -56.51
CA ALA A 133 14.15 -13.44 -57.31
C ALA A 133 12.72 -12.95 -57.62
N LEU A 134 12.53 -11.63 -57.71
CA LEU A 134 11.26 -11.00 -58.02
C LEU A 134 11.06 -10.92 -59.55
N ASP A 135 10.84 -12.07 -60.18
CA ASP A 135 10.87 -12.19 -61.65
C ASP A 135 9.71 -11.45 -62.36
N LEU A 136 8.59 -11.18 -61.66
CA LEU A 136 7.38 -10.55 -62.22
C LEU A 136 6.85 -9.37 -61.37
N ALA A 137 7.74 -8.69 -60.64
CA ALA A 137 7.33 -7.57 -59.78
C ALA A 137 7.32 -6.23 -60.53
N ASP A 138 6.20 -5.52 -60.43
CA ASP A 138 6.04 -4.13 -60.88
C ASP A 138 5.98 -3.18 -59.68
N LEU A 139 6.79 -2.12 -59.71
CA LEU A 139 6.61 -0.97 -58.82
C LEU A 139 5.58 -0.03 -59.43
N VAL A 140 4.49 0.20 -58.69
CA VAL A 140 3.48 1.21 -59.03
C VAL A 140 3.69 2.43 -58.13
N ILE A 141 3.95 3.58 -58.74
CA ILE A 141 4.10 4.86 -58.05
C ILE A 141 2.87 5.69 -58.39
N THR A 142 2.05 6.01 -57.39
CA THR A 142 0.91 6.93 -57.54
C THR A 142 1.32 8.30 -57.05
N PHE A 143 1.21 9.31 -57.91
CA PHE A 143 1.57 10.68 -57.58
C PHE A 143 0.34 11.49 -57.14
N PRO A 144 0.49 12.44 -56.20
CA PRO A 144 -0.58 13.38 -55.88
C PRO A 144 -0.88 14.32 -57.05
N LEU A 145 -2.12 14.81 -57.11
CA LEU A 145 -2.61 15.74 -58.14
C LEU A 145 -1.70 16.97 -58.26
N GLY A 146 -1.32 17.34 -59.49
CA GLY A 146 -0.39 18.44 -59.79
C GLY A 146 1.09 18.01 -59.93
N THR A 147 1.38 16.71 -59.89
CA THR A 147 2.71 16.18 -60.24
C THR A 147 2.80 15.99 -61.76
N HIS A 148 3.81 16.59 -62.38
CA HIS A 148 4.01 16.52 -63.82
C HIS A 148 5.46 16.12 -64.14
N ALA A 149 5.65 15.20 -65.09
CA ALA A 149 6.97 14.96 -65.67
C ALA A 149 7.33 16.09 -66.67
N PRO A 150 8.62 16.35 -66.93
CA PRO A 150 9.05 17.39 -67.86
C PRO A 150 8.43 17.18 -69.25
N GLY A 151 7.52 18.08 -69.66
CA GLY A 151 6.88 18.06 -70.99
C GLY A 151 5.53 17.34 -71.09
N THR A 152 4.91 16.91 -69.98
CA THR A 152 3.59 16.22 -69.97
C THR A 152 2.58 16.89 -69.06
N THR A 153 1.29 16.81 -69.40
CA THR A 153 0.17 17.31 -68.58
C THR A 153 -0.38 16.17 -67.73
N ASP A 154 0.06 16.10 -66.47
CA ASP A 154 -0.31 15.11 -65.43
C ASP A 154 0.15 13.66 -65.65
N GLU A 155 0.91 13.12 -64.68
CA GLU A 155 1.28 11.71 -64.61
C GLU A 155 0.79 11.12 -63.26
N PRO A 156 -0.46 10.63 -63.18
CA PRO A 156 -1.06 10.18 -61.92
C PRO A 156 -0.48 8.84 -61.42
N GLU A 157 0.01 8.00 -62.33
CA GLU A 157 0.56 6.68 -62.02
C GLU A 157 1.71 6.35 -62.95
N ARG A 158 2.82 5.84 -62.39
CA ARG A 158 3.95 5.31 -63.16
C ARG A 158 4.25 3.88 -62.72
N ARG A 159 4.41 2.98 -63.71
CA ARG A 159 4.78 1.58 -63.48
C ARG A 159 6.21 1.32 -63.95
N VAL A 160 6.99 0.64 -63.11
CA VAL A 160 8.38 0.25 -63.41
C VAL A 160 8.54 -1.25 -63.13
N ALA A 161 8.83 -2.03 -64.17
CA ALA A 161 9.12 -3.45 -64.04
C ALA A 161 10.50 -3.64 -63.39
N ILE A 162 10.57 -4.43 -62.32
CA ILE A 162 11.80 -4.72 -61.57
C ILE A 162 12.42 -6.07 -62.01
N GLY A 163 11.70 -6.83 -62.84
CA GLY A 163 11.94 -8.25 -63.13
C GLY A 163 13.01 -8.62 -64.16
N THR A 164 14.01 -7.80 -64.48
CA THR A 164 15.17 -8.24 -65.30
C THR A 164 16.31 -7.23 -65.22
N SER A 165 17.55 -7.70 -65.06
CA SER A 165 18.75 -6.89 -64.83
C SER A 165 18.91 -5.76 -65.85
N LEU A 166 18.72 -4.52 -65.39
CA LEU A 166 19.36 -3.35 -65.97
C LEU A 166 20.50 -2.95 -65.03
N ASP A 167 21.73 -2.99 -65.53
CA ASP A 167 22.89 -2.43 -64.85
C ASP A 167 22.74 -0.90 -64.79
N TYR A 168 22.15 -0.43 -63.71
CA TYR A 168 22.34 0.93 -63.23
C TYR A 168 23.37 0.88 -62.11
N GLU A 169 24.49 1.57 -62.30
CA GLU A 169 25.42 1.87 -61.20
C GLU A 169 24.77 2.94 -60.32
N LEU A 170 23.93 2.50 -59.37
CA LEU A 170 23.34 3.35 -58.35
C LEU A 170 24.35 3.47 -57.20
N VAL A 171 25.07 4.59 -57.14
CA VAL A 171 25.90 4.90 -55.98
C VAL A 171 24.99 5.29 -54.81
N PHE A 172 24.78 4.35 -53.88
CA PHE A 172 24.11 4.64 -52.62
C PHE A 172 25.12 5.18 -51.61
N SER A 173 24.97 6.44 -51.18
CA SER A 173 25.65 6.93 -49.98
C SER A 173 24.83 6.52 -48.75
N SER A 174 25.02 5.31 -48.25
CA SER A 174 24.55 4.95 -46.90
C SER A 174 25.49 5.58 -45.86
N SER A 175 24.94 6.07 -44.75
CA SER A 175 25.78 6.44 -43.60
C SER A 175 26.56 5.21 -43.16
N SER A 176 27.86 5.38 -42.86
CA SER A 176 28.73 4.26 -42.45
C SER A 176 28.28 3.58 -41.15
N LEU A 177 27.48 4.29 -40.34
CA LEU A 177 26.84 3.79 -39.13
C LEU A 177 25.33 4.07 -39.17
N SER A 178 24.54 3.25 -38.49
CA SER A 178 23.10 3.49 -38.23
C SER A 178 22.79 3.35 -36.76
N ILE A 179 21.75 4.04 -36.31
CA ILE A 179 21.29 4.05 -34.91
C ILE A 179 19.84 3.59 -34.88
N SER A 180 19.50 2.72 -33.95
CA SER A 180 18.13 2.48 -33.51
C SER A 180 18.02 2.66 -32.01
N VAL A 181 16.89 3.22 -31.55
CA VAL A 181 16.59 3.37 -30.12
C VAL A 181 15.29 2.63 -29.85
N GLU A 182 15.35 1.72 -28.87
CA GLU A 182 14.21 0.96 -28.37
C GLU A 182 13.92 1.41 -26.94
N SER A 183 12.73 1.98 -26.73
CA SER A 183 12.25 2.48 -25.45
C SER A 183 10.74 2.73 -25.52
N ASN A 184 10.14 2.92 -24.35
CA ASN A 184 8.80 3.48 -24.28
C ASN A 184 8.77 4.93 -24.83
N THR A 185 7.69 5.29 -25.52
CA THR A 185 7.29 6.62 -25.97
C THR A 185 6.49 7.38 -24.90
N GLU A 186 6.14 6.73 -23.78
CA GLU A 186 5.49 7.38 -22.63
C GLU A 186 6.08 6.91 -21.29
N THR A 187 6.00 7.78 -20.27
CA THR A 187 6.33 7.43 -18.89
C THR A 187 5.51 8.24 -17.89
N VAL A 188 5.43 7.78 -16.64
CA VAL A 188 4.90 8.58 -15.53
C VAL A 188 6.05 9.33 -14.88
N SER A 189 5.79 10.57 -14.48
CA SER A 189 6.76 11.42 -13.77
C SER A 189 7.38 10.67 -12.58
N GLY A 190 8.71 10.55 -12.55
CA GLY A 190 9.48 9.85 -11.52
C GLY A 190 9.65 8.35 -11.72
N GLN A 191 8.98 7.71 -12.68
CA GLN A 191 9.15 6.29 -12.98
C GLN A 191 10.52 6.02 -13.64
N GLN A 192 11.09 4.83 -13.39
CA GLN A 192 12.30 4.38 -14.07
C GLN A 192 12.03 4.14 -15.57
N VAL A 193 12.87 4.73 -16.40
CA VAL A 193 12.91 4.59 -17.86
C VAL A 193 14.10 3.71 -18.26
N LEU A 194 13.89 2.87 -19.28
CA LEU A 194 14.92 2.03 -19.90
C LEU A 194 15.01 2.41 -21.39
N LEU A 195 16.19 2.85 -21.83
CA LEU A 195 16.50 3.10 -23.25
C LEU A 195 17.57 2.11 -23.71
N THR A 196 17.34 1.40 -24.81
CA THR A 196 18.34 0.56 -25.47
C THR A 196 18.69 1.18 -26.82
N VAL A 197 19.93 1.62 -26.97
CA VAL A 197 20.46 2.20 -28.20
C VAL A 197 21.34 1.17 -28.90
N THR A 198 21.05 0.86 -30.15
CA THR A 198 21.87 -0.03 -30.97
C THR A 198 22.54 0.75 -32.10
N VAL A 199 23.85 0.61 -32.19
CA VAL A 199 24.67 1.16 -33.28
C VAL A 199 25.08 0.00 -34.17
N ALA A 200 24.81 0.09 -35.48
CA ALA A 200 25.18 -0.91 -36.46
C ALA A 200 26.08 -0.33 -37.56
N SER A 201 27.12 -1.06 -37.95
CA SER A 201 28.01 -0.66 -39.05
C SER A 201 27.47 -1.11 -40.41
N ASN A 202 27.29 -0.13 -41.30
CA ASN A 202 26.94 -0.36 -42.71
C ASN A 202 28.15 -0.15 -43.64
N ALA A 203 29.33 0.13 -43.08
CA ALA A 203 30.54 0.37 -43.85
C ALA A 203 31.18 -0.93 -44.35
N PRO A 204 31.80 -0.94 -45.54
CA PRO A 204 32.52 -2.11 -46.07
C PRO A 204 33.87 -2.37 -45.37
N ALA A 205 34.32 -1.45 -44.51
CA ALA A 205 35.55 -1.55 -43.73
C ALA A 205 35.30 -1.18 -42.25
N PRO A 206 36.14 -1.64 -41.29
CA PRO A 206 35.97 -1.32 -39.88
C PRO A 206 35.94 0.18 -39.60
N VAL A 207 34.96 0.63 -38.82
CA VAL A 207 34.87 2.01 -38.34
C VAL A 207 35.57 2.07 -36.99
N ASN A 208 36.67 2.82 -36.93
CA ASN A 208 37.52 2.88 -35.73
C ASN A 208 37.10 4.00 -34.78
N ASP A 209 37.29 3.78 -33.48
CA ASP A 209 37.03 4.74 -32.38
C ASP A 209 35.65 5.42 -32.46
N VAL A 210 34.61 4.58 -32.49
CA VAL A 210 33.21 5.00 -32.50
C VAL A 210 32.79 5.48 -31.11
N LEU A 211 32.20 6.66 -31.09
CA LEU A 211 31.61 7.32 -29.92
C LEU A 211 30.10 7.41 -30.09
N LEU A 212 29.36 7.04 -29.04
CA LEU A 212 27.93 7.26 -28.91
C LEU A 212 27.68 8.38 -27.90
N LYS A 213 26.98 9.42 -28.32
CA LYS A 213 26.56 10.54 -27.48
C LYS A 213 25.03 10.57 -27.38
N ILE A 214 24.53 10.68 -26.16
CA ILE A 214 23.10 10.85 -25.85
C ILE A 214 22.94 12.13 -25.05
N ASP A 215 22.29 13.14 -25.63
CA ASP A 215 21.89 14.35 -24.93
C ASP A 215 20.58 14.09 -24.19
N TYR A 216 20.63 14.17 -22.87
CA TYR A 216 19.48 13.95 -22.00
C TYR A 216 18.56 15.18 -21.97
N PRO A 217 17.23 15.00 -22.05
CA PRO A 217 16.30 16.11 -21.88
C PRO A 217 16.30 16.62 -20.44
N PHE A 218 15.88 17.88 -20.25
CA PHE A 218 15.62 18.42 -18.91
C PHE A 218 14.66 17.52 -18.13
N GLY A 219 14.92 17.34 -16.83
CA GLY A 219 14.14 16.47 -15.95
C GLY A 219 14.55 15.00 -15.98
N PHE A 220 15.50 14.60 -16.82
CA PHE A 220 16.04 13.23 -16.79
C PHE A 220 17.23 13.12 -15.83
N ALA A 221 17.10 12.22 -14.85
CA ALA A 221 18.19 11.84 -13.95
C ALA A 221 18.75 10.48 -14.35
N PHE A 222 20.00 10.47 -14.84
CA PHE A 222 20.72 9.24 -15.19
C PHE A 222 21.01 8.39 -13.94
N SER A 223 20.76 7.09 -14.02
CA SER A 223 21.00 6.13 -12.94
C SER A 223 22.15 5.16 -13.26
N SER A 224 22.11 4.50 -14.41
CA SER A 224 23.14 3.53 -14.82
C SER A 224 23.15 3.31 -16.34
N GLY A 225 24.25 2.76 -16.84
CA GLY A 225 24.40 2.37 -18.24
C GLY A 225 25.30 1.15 -18.39
N ASP A 226 24.97 0.27 -19.33
CA ASP A 226 25.70 -0.94 -19.68
C ASP A 226 25.92 -0.99 -21.21
N PRO A 227 27.17 -1.05 -21.71
CA PRO A 227 28.43 -0.93 -20.96
C PRO A 227 28.54 0.38 -20.18
N ARG A 228 29.42 0.40 -19.17
CA ARG A 228 29.62 1.58 -18.33
C ARG A 228 30.04 2.78 -19.19
N PRO A 229 29.35 3.94 -19.11
CA PRO A 229 29.74 5.11 -19.89
C PRO A 229 31.08 5.69 -19.44
N GLU A 230 31.80 6.37 -20.35
CA GLU A 230 32.97 7.19 -19.99
C GLU A 230 32.56 8.32 -19.03
N ARG A 231 31.39 8.92 -19.31
CA ARG A 231 30.68 9.90 -18.49
C ARG A 231 29.19 9.90 -18.85
N PRO A 232 28.27 10.39 -18.00
CA PRO A 232 26.85 10.42 -18.33
C PRO A 232 26.59 11.02 -19.72
N GLY A 233 25.90 10.26 -20.58
CA GLY A 233 25.60 10.66 -21.96
C GLY A 233 26.68 10.34 -23.00
N LEU A 234 27.81 9.72 -22.64
CA LEU A 234 28.89 9.40 -23.59
C LEU A 234 29.47 7.99 -23.38
N TRP A 235 29.47 7.20 -24.46
CA TRP A 235 30.04 5.85 -24.51
C TRP A 235 31.09 5.74 -25.60
N ALA A 236 32.23 5.12 -25.25
CA ALA A 236 33.20 4.66 -26.23
C ALA A 236 32.88 3.22 -26.63
N LEU A 237 32.44 3.04 -27.88
CA LEU A 237 32.11 1.74 -28.45
C LEU A 237 33.34 1.06 -29.07
N GLY A 238 34.43 1.81 -29.28
CA GLY A 238 35.66 1.29 -29.87
C GLY A 238 35.49 1.04 -31.36
N ASN A 239 36.10 -0.02 -31.88
CA ASN A 239 36.04 -0.33 -33.30
C ASN A 239 34.83 -1.22 -33.59
N ILE A 240 34.05 -0.87 -34.62
CA ILE A 240 32.89 -1.65 -35.06
C ILE A 240 33.17 -2.18 -36.46
N ASN A 241 33.21 -3.52 -36.60
CA ASN A 241 33.49 -4.19 -37.86
C ASN A 241 32.29 -4.11 -38.82
N PRO A 242 32.48 -4.33 -40.14
CA PRO A 242 31.37 -4.40 -41.10
C PRO A 242 30.26 -5.35 -40.67
N GLY A 243 29.02 -4.85 -40.58
CA GLY A 243 27.84 -5.62 -40.17
C GLY A 243 27.72 -5.88 -38.66
N GLU A 244 28.69 -5.46 -37.85
CA GLU A 244 28.65 -5.60 -36.39
C GLU A 244 27.63 -4.64 -35.77
N ARG A 245 27.00 -5.07 -34.67
CA ARG A 245 26.03 -4.29 -33.89
C ARG A 245 26.47 -4.22 -32.43
N VAL A 246 26.47 -3.02 -31.87
CA VAL A 246 26.79 -2.77 -30.46
C VAL A 246 25.58 -2.12 -29.81
N SER A 247 25.12 -2.68 -28.69
CA SER A 247 23.98 -2.17 -27.94
C SER A 247 24.43 -1.56 -26.61
N VAL A 248 23.80 -0.43 -26.26
CA VAL A 248 23.99 0.29 -25.01
C VAL A 248 22.63 0.43 -24.34
N THR A 249 22.52 -0.04 -23.11
CA THR A 249 21.31 0.08 -22.29
C THR A 249 21.53 1.15 -21.22
N LEU A 250 20.63 2.11 -21.11
CA LEU A 250 20.67 3.16 -20.08
C LEU A 250 19.38 3.15 -19.24
N ARG A 251 19.54 3.41 -17.94
CA ARG A 251 18.45 3.55 -16.97
C ARG A 251 18.50 4.93 -16.33
N GLY A 252 17.33 5.51 -16.07
CA GLY A 252 17.18 6.77 -15.33
C GLY A 252 15.74 7.02 -14.94
N THR A 253 15.46 8.17 -14.36
CA THR A 253 14.10 8.63 -14.03
C THR A 253 13.81 9.93 -14.75
N LEU A 254 12.63 10.09 -15.34
CA LEU A 254 12.21 11.32 -16.00
C LEU A 254 11.12 12.01 -15.17
N THR A 255 11.31 13.28 -14.83
CA THR A 255 10.34 14.10 -14.11
C THR A 255 9.87 15.29 -14.94
N GLY A 256 8.59 15.62 -14.84
CA GLY A 256 7.94 16.78 -15.45
C GLY A 256 6.44 16.76 -15.24
N GLU A 257 5.72 17.65 -15.94
CA GLU A 257 4.27 17.80 -15.86
C GLU A 257 3.55 16.91 -16.87
N GLU A 258 2.25 16.66 -16.67
CA GLU A 258 1.44 15.90 -17.62
C GLU A 258 1.40 16.58 -18.99
N GLY A 259 1.60 15.80 -20.05
CA GLY A 259 1.65 16.27 -21.42
C GLY A 259 3.03 16.77 -21.86
N ASP A 260 4.01 16.88 -20.95
CA ASP A 260 5.37 17.29 -21.31
C ASP A 260 5.99 16.32 -22.31
N GLU A 261 6.51 16.85 -23.41
CA GLU A 261 7.30 16.08 -24.36
C GLU A 261 8.79 16.23 -24.07
N ARG A 262 9.49 15.11 -23.96
CA ARG A 262 10.93 15.03 -23.70
C ARG A 262 11.61 14.28 -24.84
N ILE A 263 12.70 14.84 -25.35
CA ILE A 263 13.39 14.29 -26.52
C ILE A 263 14.82 13.91 -26.13
N PHE A 264 15.15 12.62 -26.27
CA PHE A 264 16.52 12.14 -26.21
C PHE A 264 17.13 12.28 -27.58
N ARG A 265 18.24 13.03 -27.68
CA ARG A 265 18.97 13.18 -28.94
C ARG A 265 20.20 12.29 -28.91
N THR A 266 20.21 11.31 -29.79
CA THR A 266 21.28 10.32 -29.89
C THR A 266 22.09 10.62 -31.14
N SER A 267 23.41 10.59 -31.04
CA SER A 267 24.32 10.80 -32.17
C SER A 267 25.51 9.85 -32.07
N VAL A 268 25.96 9.35 -33.21
CA VAL A 268 27.13 8.48 -33.31
C VAL A 268 28.12 9.04 -34.31
N GLY A 269 29.41 8.85 -34.03
CA GLY A 269 30.47 9.31 -34.91
C GLY A 269 31.83 8.80 -34.49
N THR A 270 32.88 9.27 -35.16
CA THR A 270 34.28 8.89 -34.88
C THR A 270 35.02 10.02 -34.17
N ARG A 271 35.99 9.65 -33.33
CA ARG A 271 36.87 10.60 -32.63
C ARG A 271 38.06 11.00 -33.51
N LYS A 272 38.47 12.28 -33.48
CA LYS A 272 39.68 12.77 -34.17
C LYS A 272 40.98 12.38 -33.46
N ASP A 273 41.00 12.61 -32.15
CA ASP A 273 42.19 12.51 -31.31
C ASP A 273 41.90 11.65 -30.07
N LYS A 274 42.81 10.74 -29.71
CA LYS A 274 42.69 9.91 -28.49
C LYS A 274 42.58 10.82 -27.26
N GLY A 275 41.40 10.87 -26.65
CA GLY A 275 41.10 11.68 -25.45
C GLY A 275 40.12 12.85 -25.67
N GLY A 276 39.73 13.16 -26.91
CA GLY A 276 38.72 14.19 -27.20
C GLY A 276 37.30 13.74 -26.84
N ALA A 277 36.51 14.62 -26.22
CA ALA A 277 35.12 14.37 -25.81
C ALA A 277 34.07 14.93 -26.78
N ILE A 278 34.50 15.26 -28.01
CA ILE A 278 33.71 15.93 -29.06
C ILE A 278 33.69 15.01 -30.28
N LEU A 279 32.48 14.73 -30.79
CA LEU A 279 32.28 14.05 -32.07
C LEU A 279 32.79 14.97 -33.19
N GLU A 280 33.76 14.53 -33.98
CA GLU A 280 34.27 15.33 -35.12
C GLU A 280 33.29 15.31 -36.29
N THR A 281 32.74 14.14 -36.58
CA THR A 281 31.76 13.90 -37.64
C THR A 281 30.59 13.13 -37.07
N VAL A 282 29.41 13.73 -37.07
CA VAL A 282 28.16 13.01 -36.78
C VAL A 282 27.83 12.18 -38.02
N VAL A 283 27.87 10.87 -37.87
CA VAL A 283 27.64 9.91 -38.96
C VAL A 283 26.17 9.52 -39.03
N ALA A 284 25.49 9.48 -37.89
CA ALA A 284 24.04 9.32 -37.81
C ALA A 284 23.51 9.96 -36.51
N ASP A 285 22.25 10.38 -36.55
CA ASP A 285 21.50 10.86 -35.39
C ASP A 285 20.10 10.24 -35.33
N TYR A 286 19.55 10.17 -34.12
CA TYR A 286 18.20 9.67 -33.85
C TYR A 286 17.59 10.43 -32.68
N SER A 287 16.34 10.87 -32.84
CA SER A 287 15.58 11.55 -31.77
C SER A 287 14.48 10.65 -31.25
N HIS A 288 14.59 10.19 -30.00
CA HIS A 288 13.54 9.44 -29.33
C HIS A 288 12.65 10.39 -28.52
N ARG A 289 11.37 10.50 -28.89
CA ARG A 289 10.37 11.31 -28.19
C ARG A 289 9.69 10.47 -27.13
N MET A 290 9.56 11.04 -25.93
CA MET A 290 8.83 10.44 -24.81
C MET A 290 7.92 11.47 -24.16
N VAL A 291 6.65 11.12 -23.93
CA VAL A 291 5.64 11.98 -23.30
C VAL A 291 5.50 11.61 -21.82
N ILE A 292 5.35 12.62 -20.96
CA ILE A 292 5.02 12.41 -19.54
C ILE A 292 3.49 12.34 -19.41
N SER A 293 2.99 11.16 -19.08
CA SER A 293 1.55 10.90 -18.91
C SER A 293 1.15 10.94 -17.43
N GLN A 294 -0.13 11.18 -17.14
CA GLN A 294 -0.70 11.04 -15.80
C GLN A 294 -0.50 9.62 -15.22
N ALA A 295 -0.59 9.52 -13.90
CA ALA A 295 -0.62 8.22 -13.23
C ALA A 295 -1.72 7.35 -13.86
N PHE A 296 -1.32 6.19 -14.35
CA PHE A 296 -2.19 5.33 -15.16
C PHE A 296 -3.44 4.85 -14.42
N LEU A 297 -3.35 4.76 -13.08
CA LEU A 297 -4.44 4.40 -12.19
C LEU A 297 -4.38 5.35 -10.99
N SER A 298 -5.46 6.07 -10.71
CA SER A 298 -5.58 6.83 -9.46
C SER A 298 -6.08 5.94 -8.34
N LEU A 299 -5.56 6.15 -7.14
CA LEU A 299 -6.04 5.53 -5.90
C LEU A 299 -6.35 6.63 -4.88
N SER A 300 -7.52 6.56 -4.26
CA SER A 300 -7.92 7.45 -3.16
C SER A 300 -8.37 6.62 -1.97
N ILE A 301 -7.86 6.92 -0.77
CA ILE A 301 -8.21 6.21 0.45
C ILE A 301 -9.12 7.12 1.27
N THR A 302 -10.35 6.69 1.52
CA THR A 302 -11.27 7.32 2.44
C THR A 302 -11.48 6.42 3.66
N VAL A 303 -11.65 7.04 4.82
CA VAL A 303 -11.81 6.35 6.08
C VAL A 303 -13.06 6.88 6.76
N GLN A 304 -13.96 5.97 7.13
CA GLN A 304 -15.18 6.25 7.87
C GLN A 304 -15.07 5.55 9.23
N LYS A 305 -15.37 6.29 10.28
CA LYS A 305 -15.41 5.78 11.65
C LYS A 305 -16.86 5.65 12.08
N GLU A 306 -17.18 4.58 12.79
CA GLU A 306 -18.49 4.43 13.43
C GLU A 306 -18.44 5.22 14.76
N GLU A 307 -19.30 6.23 14.92
CA GLU A 307 -19.28 7.11 16.11
C GLU A 307 -19.49 6.31 17.41
N GLY A 308 -18.38 5.94 18.04
CA GLY A 308 -18.33 5.45 19.42
C GLY A 308 -18.25 6.62 20.40
N SER A 309 -18.79 6.42 21.61
CA SER A 309 -18.94 7.38 22.73
C SER A 309 -17.65 8.02 23.27
N GLY A 310 -16.51 7.87 22.60
CA GLY A 310 -15.20 8.40 22.99
C GLY A 310 -14.50 9.27 21.93
N SER A 311 -15.06 9.40 20.72
CA SER A 311 -14.48 10.28 19.70
C SER A 311 -14.67 11.75 20.11
N PRO A 312 -13.61 12.59 20.20
CA PRO A 312 -13.78 14.03 20.34
C PRO A 312 -14.63 14.51 19.18
N GLY A 313 -15.81 15.07 19.48
CA GLY A 313 -16.77 15.51 18.46
C GLY A 313 -16.07 16.31 17.38
N GLU A 314 -16.32 15.94 16.12
CA GLU A 314 -15.81 16.65 14.96
C GLU A 314 -16.40 18.06 14.94
N SER A 315 -15.71 18.98 15.57
CA SER A 315 -15.94 20.41 15.43
C SER A 315 -14.58 21.10 15.33
N PHE A 316 -13.77 20.66 14.36
CA PHE A 316 -12.61 21.41 13.90
C PHE A 316 -12.96 22.19 12.62
N SER A 317 -13.87 23.17 12.77
CA SER A 317 -13.97 24.28 11.83
C SER A 317 -12.96 25.34 12.27
N GLY A 318 -11.72 25.21 11.80
CA GLY A 318 -10.68 26.17 12.18
C GLY A 318 -9.27 25.72 11.87
N ASN A 319 -8.94 25.45 10.59
CA ASN A 319 -7.54 25.47 10.17
C ASN A 319 -7.38 26.45 8.99
N PRO A 320 -6.71 27.61 9.17
CA PRO A 320 -6.49 28.61 8.10
C PRO A 320 -5.42 28.23 7.08
N GLN A 321 -4.83 27.03 7.19
CA GLN A 321 -3.80 26.55 6.26
C GLN A 321 -4.24 25.19 5.78
N GLY A 322 -4.54 25.05 4.48
CA GLY A 322 -5.12 23.87 3.82
C GLY A 322 -4.28 22.58 3.88
N ARG A 323 -3.92 22.14 5.09
CA ARG A 323 -3.47 20.79 5.41
C ARG A 323 -4.72 19.96 5.69
N GLU A 324 -4.89 18.85 4.97
CA GLU A 324 -5.91 17.87 5.30
C GLU A 324 -5.85 17.57 6.80
N ALA A 325 -7.00 17.65 7.48
CA ALA A 325 -7.09 17.26 8.88
C ALA A 325 -6.59 15.82 9.01
N ALA A 326 -5.66 15.57 9.94
CA ALA A 326 -5.20 14.21 10.21
C ALA A 326 -6.41 13.38 10.66
N THR A 327 -6.60 12.20 10.07
CA THR A 327 -7.67 11.29 10.51
C THR A 327 -7.27 10.72 11.87
N ILE A 328 -8.11 10.97 12.88
CA ILE A 328 -7.90 10.52 14.26
C ILE A 328 -8.86 9.37 14.56
N VAL A 329 -8.35 8.32 15.19
CA VAL A 329 -9.11 7.16 15.65
C VAL A 329 -8.88 6.93 17.14
N ALA A 330 -9.85 6.36 17.86
CA ALA A 330 -9.76 6.02 19.26
C ALA A 330 -9.55 4.50 19.48
N PRO A 331 -8.99 4.07 20.62
CA PRO A 331 -8.93 2.64 20.98
C PRO A 331 -10.33 2.00 20.95
N GLY A 332 -10.42 0.79 20.40
CA GLY A 332 -11.68 0.04 20.30
C GLY A 332 -12.62 0.46 19.18
N GLU A 333 -12.33 1.57 18.48
CA GLU A 333 -13.17 2.10 17.40
C GLU A 333 -13.15 1.18 16.17
N SER A 334 -14.30 1.02 15.53
CA SER A 334 -14.44 0.33 14.25
C SER A 334 -14.13 1.28 13.10
N VAL A 335 -13.17 0.90 12.26
CA VAL A 335 -12.70 1.70 11.13
C VAL A 335 -13.08 1.00 9.82
N ASN A 336 -13.83 1.71 8.97
CA ASN A 336 -14.17 1.30 7.62
C ASN A 336 -13.30 2.05 6.62
N VAL A 337 -12.57 1.32 5.78
CA VAL A 337 -11.67 1.87 4.76
C VAL A 337 -12.23 1.57 3.38
N SER A 338 -12.35 2.62 2.58
CA SER A 338 -12.78 2.55 1.18
C SER A 338 -11.65 3.05 0.29
N ILE A 339 -11.27 2.24 -0.69
CA ILE A 339 -10.22 2.52 -1.66
C ILE A 339 -10.89 2.68 -3.02
N GLU A 340 -11.00 3.93 -3.47
CA GLU A 340 -11.49 4.25 -4.79
C GLU A 340 -10.35 4.17 -5.79
N TRP A 341 -10.61 3.54 -6.93
CA TRP A 341 -9.70 3.48 -8.05
C TRP A 341 -10.34 4.09 -9.30
N LYS A 342 -9.51 4.72 -10.14
CA LYS A 342 -9.94 5.25 -11.44
C LYS A 342 -8.87 5.00 -12.49
N ASN A 343 -9.24 4.31 -13.56
CA ASN A 343 -8.41 4.18 -14.75
C ASN A 343 -8.38 5.51 -15.49
N ASN A 344 -7.22 6.17 -15.53
CA ASN A 344 -7.07 7.45 -16.21
C ASN A 344 -6.66 7.30 -17.68
N LEU A 345 -6.47 6.07 -18.16
CA LEU A 345 -6.09 5.80 -19.54
C LEU A 345 -7.28 5.86 -20.48
N SER A 346 -6.99 6.14 -21.74
CA SER A 346 -7.89 5.97 -22.88
C SER A 346 -8.10 4.50 -23.28
N THR A 347 -7.33 3.58 -22.69
CA THR A 347 -7.42 2.13 -22.92
C THR A 347 -7.79 1.37 -21.65
N ALA A 348 -8.30 0.14 -21.80
CA ALA A 348 -8.57 -0.71 -20.66
C ALA A 348 -7.28 -1.21 -19.96
N ILE A 349 -7.33 -1.33 -18.63
CA ILE A 349 -6.30 -2.01 -17.82
C ILE A 349 -6.79 -3.41 -17.51
N THR A 350 -6.00 -4.44 -17.82
CA THR A 350 -6.37 -5.84 -17.61
C THR A 350 -5.58 -6.47 -16.45
N ASP A 351 -6.14 -7.52 -15.85
CA ASP A 351 -5.57 -8.24 -14.70
C ASP A 351 -5.13 -7.27 -13.59
N ALA A 352 -6.01 -6.34 -13.19
CA ALA A 352 -5.70 -5.41 -12.12
C ALA A 352 -5.64 -6.13 -10.77
N VAL A 353 -4.66 -5.75 -9.96
CA VAL A 353 -4.46 -6.23 -8.60
C VAL A 353 -4.27 -5.02 -7.70
N ILE A 354 -5.05 -4.93 -6.62
CA ILE A 354 -4.95 -3.90 -5.60
C ILE A 354 -4.55 -4.58 -4.29
N VAL A 355 -3.57 -4.02 -3.59
CA VAL A 355 -3.06 -4.52 -2.31
C VAL A 355 -3.03 -3.38 -1.31
N ALA A 356 -3.81 -3.48 -0.24
CA ALA A 356 -3.69 -2.59 0.91
C ALA A 356 -2.89 -3.29 2.01
N ARG A 357 -1.96 -2.60 2.64
CA ARG A 357 -1.18 -3.12 3.76
C ARG A 357 -1.34 -2.23 4.97
N LEU A 358 -1.62 -2.87 6.11
CA LEU A 358 -1.67 -2.23 7.42
C LEU A 358 -0.30 -2.30 8.08
N SER A 359 0.14 -1.20 8.67
CA SER A 359 1.40 -1.09 9.42
C SER A 359 1.27 -0.05 10.53
N GLY A 360 2.28 0.06 11.40
CA GLY A 360 2.21 0.87 12.61
C GLY A 360 1.90 0.00 13.82
N ILE A 361 0.90 0.38 14.62
CA ILE A 361 0.42 -0.50 15.69
C ILE A 361 -0.16 -1.79 15.13
N GLU A 362 0.07 -2.89 15.83
CA GLU A 362 -0.40 -4.20 15.42
C GLU A 362 -1.93 -4.29 15.55
N ILE A 363 -2.59 -4.64 14.46
CA ILE A 363 -4.04 -4.85 14.41
C ILE A 363 -4.32 -6.33 14.60
N ASP A 364 -5.29 -6.66 15.45
CA ASP A 364 -5.79 -8.03 15.53
C ASP A 364 -6.37 -8.45 14.18
N GLY A 365 -5.68 -9.37 13.51
CA GLY A 365 -6.09 -9.90 12.22
C GLY A 365 -7.48 -10.56 12.24
N ALA A 366 -7.94 -11.03 13.41
CA ALA A 366 -9.28 -11.56 13.58
C ALA A 366 -10.37 -10.48 13.48
N SER A 367 -10.04 -9.20 13.67
CA SER A 367 -10.97 -8.06 13.49
C SER A 367 -11.10 -7.61 12.03
N VAL A 368 -10.16 -7.98 11.16
CA VAL A 368 -10.15 -7.52 9.77
C VAL A 368 -11.23 -8.23 8.96
N ARG A 369 -12.06 -7.45 8.26
CA ARG A 369 -13.14 -7.95 7.40
C ARG A 369 -13.05 -7.29 6.03
N SER A 370 -13.20 -8.06 4.97
CA SER A 370 -13.37 -7.56 3.60
C SER A 370 -14.39 -8.43 2.88
N THR A 371 -15.27 -7.80 2.12
CA THR A 371 -16.36 -8.50 1.41
C THR A 371 -15.86 -9.14 0.12
N ASP A 372 -14.91 -8.49 -0.55
CA ASP A 372 -14.44 -8.77 -1.90
C ASP A 372 -12.90 -8.93 -1.99
N GLY A 373 -12.23 -8.93 -0.84
CA GLY A 373 -10.78 -9.07 -0.71
C GLY A 373 -10.37 -10.23 0.19
N TYR A 374 -9.14 -10.72 -0.01
CA TYR A 374 -8.53 -11.73 0.84
C TYR A 374 -7.53 -11.07 1.80
N TYR A 375 -7.79 -11.18 3.11
CA TYR A 375 -6.85 -10.72 4.13
C TYR A 375 -5.82 -11.82 4.46
N ARG A 376 -4.54 -11.50 4.24
CA ARG A 376 -3.40 -12.32 4.59
C ARG A 376 -2.77 -11.79 5.88
N SER A 377 -3.00 -12.51 6.98
CA SER A 377 -2.51 -12.13 8.31
C SER A 377 -0.98 -12.15 8.46
N SER A 378 -0.27 -12.97 7.67
CA SER A 378 1.19 -13.11 7.77
C SER A 378 1.97 -11.81 7.49
N ASP A 379 1.37 -10.88 6.76
CA ASP A 379 1.98 -9.58 6.44
C ASP A 379 0.99 -8.40 6.48
N SER A 380 -0.18 -8.63 7.07
CA SER A 380 -1.27 -7.66 7.25
C SER A 380 -1.72 -7.00 5.94
N ALA A 381 -1.76 -7.78 4.85
CA ALA A 381 -2.15 -7.31 3.53
C ALA A 381 -3.55 -7.79 3.13
N ILE A 382 -4.37 -6.90 2.58
CA ILE A 382 -5.63 -7.22 1.92
C ILE A 382 -5.39 -7.18 0.42
N LEU A 383 -5.70 -8.28 -0.27
CA LEU A 383 -5.52 -8.46 -1.71
C LEU A 383 -6.88 -8.46 -2.40
N TRP A 384 -7.03 -7.62 -3.43
CA TRP A 384 -8.12 -7.66 -4.39
C TRP A 384 -7.58 -7.97 -5.78
N ASP A 385 -8.12 -9.00 -6.41
CA ASP A 385 -7.85 -9.32 -7.81
C ASP A 385 -9.13 -9.86 -8.48
N LYS A 386 -9.01 -10.27 -9.74
CA LYS A 386 -10.15 -10.83 -10.49
C LYS A 386 -10.84 -12.04 -9.82
N THR A 387 -10.14 -12.79 -8.97
CA THR A 387 -10.68 -13.96 -8.27
C THR A 387 -11.44 -13.57 -7.01
N THR A 388 -10.99 -12.54 -6.29
CA THR A 388 -11.66 -12.09 -5.06
C THR A 388 -12.84 -11.16 -5.36
N THR A 389 -12.77 -10.36 -6.42
CA THR A 389 -13.80 -9.34 -6.74
C THR A 389 -14.87 -9.81 -7.74
N GLY A 390 -15.02 -11.12 -7.94
CA GLY A 390 -16.00 -11.67 -8.89
C GLY A 390 -15.76 -11.25 -10.35
N GLY A 391 -14.50 -10.94 -10.70
CA GLY A 391 -14.10 -10.54 -12.05
C GLY A 391 -14.09 -9.04 -12.31
N SER A 392 -14.51 -8.17 -11.37
CA SER A 392 -14.55 -6.71 -11.60
C SER A 392 -13.18 -6.10 -11.90
N LEU A 393 -12.10 -6.68 -11.35
CA LEU A 393 -10.73 -6.26 -11.61
C LEU A 393 -10.06 -6.99 -12.81
N SER A 394 -10.80 -7.82 -13.54
CA SER A 394 -10.26 -8.48 -14.74
C SER A 394 -9.97 -7.50 -15.87
N SER A 395 -10.80 -6.46 -16.01
CA SER A 395 -10.68 -5.40 -17.00
C SER A 395 -11.30 -4.12 -16.47
N LEU A 396 -10.48 -3.10 -16.22
CA LEU A 396 -10.90 -1.75 -15.87
C LEU A 396 -11.06 -0.95 -17.16
N PRO A 397 -12.28 -0.59 -17.60
CA PRO A 397 -12.49 0.17 -18.83
C PRO A 397 -11.77 1.52 -18.82
N ALA A 398 -11.51 2.09 -20.00
CA ALA A 398 -10.98 3.44 -20.13
C ALA A 398 -11.86 4.46 -19.38
N GLY A 399 -11.27 5.31 -18.54
CA GLY A 399 -12.00 6.24 -17.68
C GLY A 399 -12.83 5.59 -16.56
N GLY A 400 -12.88 4.27 -16.46
CA GLY A 400 -13.69 3.52 -15.51
C GLY A 400 -13.20 3.70 -14.08
N SER A 401 -14.12 3.58 -13.12
CA SER A 401 -13.84 3.70 -11.69
C SER A 401 -14.58 2.64 -10.89
N GLY A 402 -14.12 2.42 -9.66
CA GLY A 402 -14.77 1.54 -8.71
C GLY A 402 -14.14 1.64 -7.34
N THR A 403 -14.61 0.78 -6.43
CA THR A 403 -14.22 0.82 -5.03
C THR A 403 -13.99 -0.60 -4.53
N VAL A 404 -12.98 -0.76 -3.69
CA VAL A 404 -12.76 -1.95 -2.87
C VAL A 404 -12.60 -1.51 -1.41
N GLY A 405 -12.90 -2.37 -0.45
CA GLY A 405 -12.91 -1.94 0.94
C GLY A 405 -12.69 -3.05 1.95
N PHE A 406 -12.30 -2.62 3.15
CA PHE A 406 -12.13 -3.47 4.30
C PHE A 406 -12.41 -2.69 5.57
N SER A 407 -12.67 -3.38 6.66
CA SER A 407 -12.79 -2.80 7.99
C SER A 407 -11.92 -3.55 8.99
N PHE A 408 -11.62 -2.88 10.10
CA PHE A 408 -10.88 -3.46 11.22
C PHE A 408 -11.26 -2.72 12.51
N GLN A 409 -10.95 -3.32 13.65
CA GLN A 409 -11.12 -2.68 14.96
C GLN A 409 -9.77 -2.18 15.47
N VAL A 410 -9.73 -0.95 15.97
CA VAL A 410 -8.53 -0.43 16.63
C VAL A 410 -8.30 -1.21 17.94
N PRO A 411 -7.06 -1.67 18.23
CA PRO A 411 -6.79 -2.49 19.41
C PRO A 411 -7.21 -1.81 20.71
N GLN A 412 -7.85 -2.57 21.60
CA GLN A 412 -8.13 -2.20 22.98
C GLN A 412 -8.15 -3.48 23.85
N PRO A 413 -7.36 -3.57 24.94
CA PRO A 413 -6.40 -2.56 25.42
C PRO A 413 -5.21 -2.41 24.47
N LEU A 414 -4.57 -1.24 24.50
CA LEU A 414 -3.35 -1.00 23.73
C LEU A 414 -2.13 -1.67 24.37
N PRO A 415 -1.12 -2.07 23.59
CA PRO A 415 0.12 -2.59 24.15
C PRO A 415 0.85 -1.54 25.01
N PHE A 416 1.50 -2.01 26.07
CA PHE A 416 2.19 -1.17 27.03
C PHE A 416 3.42 -0.44 26.43
N GLY A 417 3.64 0.80 26.86
CA GLY A 417 4.86 1.56 26.54
C GLY A 417 4.90 2.20 25.15
N ILE A 418 3.81 2.16 24.38
CA ILE A 418 3.74 2.81 23.07
C ILE A 418 3.47 4.31 23.23
N GLN A 419 4.22 5.13 22.50
CA GLN A 419 4.05 6.58 22.43
C GLN A 419 3.68 7.02 21.02
N ASN A 420 2.76 7.98 20.90
CA ASN A 420 2.33 8.56 19.62
C ASN A 420 1.98 7.51 18.54
N PRO A 421 1.19 6.46 18.86
CA PRO A 421 0.86 5.42 17.91
C PRO A 421 0.12 5.93 16.68
N SER A 422 0.36 5.26 15.56
CA SER A 422 -0.36 5.47 14.32
C SER A 422 -0.57 4.16 13.58
N ILE A 423 -1.55 4.16 12.69
CA ILE A 423 -1.82 3.10 11.73
C ILE A 423 -1.60 3.69 10.34
N VAL A 424 -0.80 3.03 9.52
CA VAL A 424 -0.54 3.45 8.14
C VAL A 424 -1.15 2.42 7.20
N ILE A 425 -2.05 2.89 6.34
CA ILE A 425 -2.65 2.12 5.25
C ILE A 425 -1.91 2.49 3.98
N SER A 426 -1.06 1.59 3.48
CA SER A 426 -0.39 1.76 2.19
C SER A 426 -1.08 0.91 1.13
N THR A 427 -1.56 1.53 0.06
CA THR A 427 -2.19 0.82 -1.06
C THR A 427 -1.28 0.85 -2.27
N ASN A 428 -1.15 -0.30 -2.92
CA ASN A 428 -0.43 -0.45 -4.17
C ASN A 428 -1.37 -1.12 -5.16
N ALA A 429 -1.40 -0.65 -6.39
CA ALA A 429 -2.13 -1.30 -7.46
C ALA A 429 -1.22 -1.55 -8.65
N ALA A 430 -1.47 -2.66 -9.34
CA ALA A 430 -0.79 -3.01 -10.57
C ALA A 430 -1.76 -3.56 -11.60
N GLY A 431 -1.41 -3.47 -12.88
CA GLY A 431 -2.21 -4.02 -13.97
C GLY A 431 -1.45 -4.00 -15.29
N LYS A 432 -2.03 -4.62 -16.31
CA LYS A 432 -1.42 -4.77 -17.64
C LYS A 432 -2.13 -3.91 -18.68
N ARG A 433 -1.35 -3.33 -19.59
CA ARG A 433 -1.83 -2.67 -20.80
C ARG A 433 -1.47 -3.55 -22.01
N LEU A 434 -2.47 -4.09 -22.72
CA LEU A 434 -2.25 -5.13 -23.76
C LEU A 434 -2.30 -4.60 -25.21
N SER A 435 -2.52 -3.31 -25.43
CA SER A 435 -2.94 -2.80 -26.76
C SER A 435 -2.09 -1.66 -27.34
N GLU A 436 -0.98 -1.28 -26.69
CA GLU A 436 -0.13 -0.18 -27.15
C GLU A 436 1.35 -0.63 -27.21
N THR A 437 1.99 -0.40 -28.35
CA THR A 437 3.43 -0.62 -28.53
C THR A 437 4.19 0.62 -28.09
N GLY A 438 5.26 0.44 -27.31
CA GLY A 438 6.09 1.56 -26.83
C GLY A 438 5.58 2.20 -25.53
N VAL A 439 4.81 1.51 -24.70
CA VAL A 439 4.43 2.01 -23.37
C VAL A 439 4.73 0.96 -22.30
N PRO A 440 4.92 1.36 -21.01
CA PRO A 440 5.14 0.38 -19.95
C PRO A 440 4.00 -0.64 -19.87
N GLY A 441 4.30 -1.91 -20.13
CA GLY A 441 3.29 -2.99 -20.08
C GLY A 441 2.75 -3.27 -18.68
N ASN A 442 3.50 -2.91 -17.63
CA ASN A 442 3.09 -3.00 -16.23
C ASN A 442 2.88 -1.60 -15.67
N LEU A 443 1.67 -1.35 -15.19
CA LEU A 443 1.27 -0.09 -14.56
C LEU A 443 1.37 -0.26 -13.04
N ARG A 444 1.79 0.79 -12.32
CA ARG A 444 1.80 0.79 -10.85
C ARG A 444 1.21 2.10 -10.33
N ALA A 445 0.44 2.02 -9.26
CA ALA A 445 -0.09 3.16 -8.53
C ALA A 445 0.06 2.93 -7.04
N THR A 446 0.26 4.02 -6.28
CA THR A 446 0.43 3.96 -4.83
C THR A 446 -0.33 5.09 -4.15
N ALA A 447 -1.04 4.78 -3.06
CA ALA A 447 -1.57 5.78 -2.14
C ALA A 447 -1.28 5.38 -0.68
N SER A 448 -1.31 6.35 0.22
CA SER A 448 -1.06 6.10 1.64
C SER A 448 -1.92 7.02 2.50
N LYS A 449 -2.48 6.49 3.58
CA LYS A 449 -3.19 7.27 4.61
C LYS A 449 -2.66 6.88 5.98
N THR A 450 -2.35 7.89 6.80
CA THR A 450 -1.95 7.70 8.20
C THR A 450 -3.11 8.07 9.11
N LEU A 451 -3.48 7.16 10.00
CA LEU A 451 -4.44 7.36 11.07
C LEU A 451 -3.66 7.57 12.37
N LYS A 452 -3.89 8.71 13.02
CA LYS A 452 -3.31 8.97 14.34
C LYS A 452 -4.22 8.41 15.41
N LEU A 453 -3.65 7.73 16.39
CA LEU A 453 -4.43 7.20 17.51
C LEU A 453 -4.53 8.24 18.62
N ALA A 454 -5.74 8.51 19.11
CA ALA A 454 -5.99 9.35 20.28
C ALA A 454 -5.57 8.64 21.57
N SER A 455 -5.07 9.41 22.54
CA SER A 455 -4.84 8.90 23.88
C SER A 455 -6.15 8.76 24.65
N GLU A 456 -6.23 7.72 25.47
CA GLU A 456 -7.34 7.51 26.40
C GLU A 456 -6.97 8.15 27.74
N LEU A 457 -7.39 9.41 27.89
CA LEU A 457 -7.33 10.14 29.15
C LEU A 457 -8.52 9.72 30.00
N GLU A 458 -8.29 9.31 31.24
CA GLU A 458 -9.38 9.01 32.18
C GLU A 458 -9.19 9.78 33.48
N VAL A 459 -10.32 10.03 34.15
CA VAL A 459 -10.35 10.65 35.46
C VAL A 459 -11.44 9.99 36.30
N ALA A 460 -11.13 9.76 37.57
CA ALA A 460 -12.09 9.36 38.59
C ALA A 460 -12.10 10.38 39.74
N ALA A 461 -13.25 10.50 40.39
CA ALA A 461 -13.44 11.34 41.56
C ALA A 461 -14.16 10.51 42.64
N GLN A 462 -13.67 10.55 43.87
CA GLN A 462 -14.18 9.77 44.99
C GLN A 462 -14.24 10.62 46.24
N GLY A 463 -15.35 10.55 46.98
CA GLY A 463 -15.44 11.16 48.30
C GLY A 463 -14.87 10.23 49.38
N LEU A 464 -14.26 10.82 50.41
CA LEU A 464 -13.60 10.13 51.51
C LEU A 464 -13.99 10.75 52.84
N TYR A 465 -14.32 9.92 53.82
CA TYR A 465 -14.54 10.30 55.21
C TYR A 465 -13.62 9.51 56.15
N TYR A 466 -13.56 8.18 56.03
CA TYR A 466 -12.70 7.32 56.84
C TYR A 466 -11.24 7.38 56.40
N GLU A 467 -10.97 7.30 55.10
CA GLU A 467 -9.61 7.47 54.53
C GLU A 467 -9.24 8.95 54.26
N ASN A 468 -9.97 9.90 54.87
CA ASN A 468 -9.71 11.34 54.69
C ASN A 468 -8.34 11.76 55.28
N PRO A 469 -7.39 12.26 54.45
CA PRO A 469 -6.05 12.66 54.90
C PRO A 469 -6.02 13.96 55.71
N PHE A 470 -7.09 14.75 55.68
CA PHE A 470 -7.19 16.06 56.36
C PHE A 470 -7.90 16.00 57.71
N VAL A 471 -8.19 14.79 58.21
CA VAL A 471 -9.02 14.53 59.39
C VAL A 471 -10.50 14.85 59.15
N SER A 472 -11.37 13.86 59.37
CA SER A 472 -12.81 14.04 59.31
C SER A 472 -13.39 14.50 60.64
N THR A 473 -14.30 15.46 60.58
CA THR A 473 -15.07 16.00 61.71
C THR A 473 -16.55 16.04 61.33
N GLY A 474 -17.42 16.05 62.34
CA GLY A 474 -18.87 16.02 62.16
C GLY A 474 -19.47 14.61 62.21
N PRO A 475 -20.81 14.50 62.08
CA PRO A 475 -21.49 13.22 62.12
C PRO A 475 -21.51 12.51 60.76
N LEU A 476 -21.34 11.19 60.78
CA LEU A 476 -21.65 10.31 59.66
C LEU A 476 -22.62 9.21 60.16
N PRO A 477 -23.84 9.02 59.59
CA PRO A 477 -24.44 9.79 58.50
C PRO A 477 -24.58 11.30 58.80
N PRO A 478 -24.56 12.17 57.76
CA PRO A 478 -24.63 13.63 57.95
C PRO A 478 -25.92 14.06 58.64
N ARG A 479 -25.85 15.08 59.50
CA ARG A 479 -27.03 15.61 60.23
C ARG A 479 -27.38 17.00 59.78
N ALA A 480 -28.68 17.27 59.62
CA ALA A 480 -29.17 18.60 59.27
C ALA A 480 -28.61 19.69 60.21
N ASN A 481 -28.11 20.78 59.62
CA ASN A 481 -27.48 21.93 60.26
C ASN A 481 -26.18 21.61 61.03
N GLN A 482 -25.57 20.45 60.84
CA GLN A 482 -24.27 20.10 61.41
C GLN A 482 -23.26 19.87 60.28
N GLU A 483 -22.13 20.55 60.36
CA GLU A 483 -21.07 20.41 59.37
C GLU A 483 -20.40 19.03 59.49
N THR A 484 -20.22 18.37 58.35
CA THR A 484 -19.44 17.14 58.17
C THR A 484 -18.36 17.40 57.14
N THR A 485 -17.11 17.05 57.42
CA THR A 485 -15.99 17.29 56.51
C THR A 485 -15.64 16.03 55.73
N TYR A 486 -15.43 16.19 54.43
CA TYR A 486 -15.00 15.13 53.51
C TYR A 486 -13.72 15.54 52.81
N ALA A 487 -12.98 14.55 52.29
CA ALA A 487 -12.02 14.77 51.21
C ALA A 487 -12.62 14.31 49.88
N ILE A 488 -12.20 14.93 48.78
CA ILE A 488 -12.47 14.45 47.42
C ILE A 488 -11.12 14.10 46.80
N LEU A 489 -10.93 12.83 46.44
CA LEU A 489 -9.77 12.29 45.73
C LEU A 489 -10.06 12.27 44.23
N PHE A 490 -9.22 12.95 43.46
CA PHE A 490 -9.17 12.83 42.00
C PHE A 490 -8.00 11.94 41.61
N THR A 491 -8.22 11.05 40.64
CA THR A 491 -7.15 10.24 40.04
C THR A 491 -7.23 10.32 38.52
N VAL A 492 -6.11 10.50 37.85
CA VAL A 492 -6.01 10.72 36.40
C VAL A 492 -5.00 9.75 35.81
N THR A 493 -5.43 9.04 34.76
CA THR A 493 -4.61 8.09 33.99
C THR A 493 -4.59 8.50 32.53
N ASN A 494 -3.57 8.06 31.81
CA ASN A 494 -3.39 8.37 30.40
C ASN A 494 -2.62 7.25 29.69
N THR A 495 -3.07 6.85 28.50
CA THR A 495 -2.49 5.68 27.81
C THR A 495 -1.25 6.00 26.98
N THR A 496 -1.36 6.72 25.84
CA THR A 496 -0.33 6.68 24.79
C THR A 496 0.32 8.02 24.44
N ASN A 497 -0.45 9.07 24.24
CA ASN A 497 0.09 10.38 23.87
C ASN A 497 0.17 11.28 25.10
N ALA A 498 1.18 12.14 25.19
CA ALA A 498 1.16 13.15 26.24
C ALA A 498 -0.03 14.11 26.05
N ILE A 499 -0.67 14.50 27.14
CA ILE A 499 -1.73 15.50 27.16
C ILE A 499 -1.15 16.80 27.70
N GLN A 500 -1.25 17.87 26.91
CA GLN A 500 -0.77 19.19 27.26
C GLN A 500 -1.88 20.03 27.88
N ASN A 501 -1.49 20.94 28.77
CA ASN A 501 -2.37 21.94 29.39
C ASN A 501 -3.62 21.31 30.03
N ALA A 502 -3.47 20.15 30.68
CA ALA A 502 -4.58 19.46 31.30
C ALA A 502 -5.12 20.27 32.50
N ARG A 503 -6.45 20.41 32.55
CA ARG A 503 -7.17 21.17 33.56
C ARG A 503 -8.44 20.44 33.95
N LEU A 504 -8.63 20.25 35.25
CA LEU A 504 -9.90 19.79 35.81
C LEU A 504 -10.69 20.98 36.36
N THR A 505 -11.96 21.04 36.04
CA THR A 505 -12.92 22.01 36.58
C THR A 505 -14.10 21.29 37.23
N ALA A 506 -14.61 21.83 38.33
CA ALA A 506 -15.82 21.34 38.98
C ALA A 506 -16.51 22.47 39.75
N GLN A 507 -17.69 22.20 40.31
CA GLN A 507 -18.46 23.16 41.10
C GLN A 507 -18.96 22.55 42.40
N MET A 508 -18.85 23.30 43.49
CA MET A 508 -19.42 22.98 44.79
C MET A 508 -20.83 23.57 44.91
N PRO A 509 -21.84 22.80 45.34
CA PRO A 509 -23.15 23.35 45.65
C PRO A 509 -23.13 24.34 46.83
N PRO A 510 -24.17 25.19 47.01
CA PRO A 510 -24.18 26.25 48.04
C PRO A 510 -24.07 25.77 49.50
N TYR A 511 -24.38 24.50 49.77
CA TYR A 511 -24.29 23.86 51.08
C TYR A 511 -22.94 23.14 51.31
N VAL A 512 -21.99 23.32 50.37
CA VAL A 512 -20.62 22.81 50.44
C VAL A 512 -19.66 24.00 50.34
N ARG A 513 -18.63 24.01 51.19
CA ARG A 513 -17.57 25.03 51.15
C ARG A 513 -16.20 24.37 51.09
N SER A 514 -15.25 25.03 50.41
CA SER A 514 -13.83 24.64 50.50
C SER A 514 -13.29 24.93 51.89
N LEU A 515 -12.49 24.02 52.44
CA LEU A 515 -11.73 24.24 53.67
C LEU A 515 -10.34 24.84 53.39
N GLY A 516 -9.98 25.05 52.12
CA GLY A 516 -8.69 25.58 51.69
C GLY A 516 -7.51 24.61 51.84
N MET A 517 -7.75 23.40 52.35
CA MET A 517 -6.75 22.34 52.45
C MET A 517 -6.80 21.45 51.21
N TYR A 518 -5.64 21.22 50.60
CA TYR A 518 -5.49 20.33 49.47
C TYR A 518 -4.09 19.72 49.44
N LYS A 519 -3.96 18.57 48.78
CA LYS A 519 -2.70 17.83 48.65
C LYS A 519 -2.60 17.28 47.22
N PRO A 520 -1.80 17.90 46.35
CA PRO A 520 -1.55 17.41 45.01
C PRO A 520 -0.36 16.43 44.99
N GLU A 521 -0.23 15.56 43.98
CA GLU A 521 0.87 14.60 43.87
C GLU A 521 2.24 15.28 43.69
N ALA A 522 2.35 16.23 42.77
CA ALA A 522 3.61 16.81 42.30
C ALA A 522 3.71 18.33 42.54
N GLY A 523 2.90 18.88 43.45
CA GLY A 523 2.91 20.31 43.78
C GLY A 523 2.10 21.19 42.82
N GLU A 524 1.14 20.60 42.11
CA GLU A 524 0.25 21.30 41.18
C GLU A 524 -0.63 22.37 41.85
N ASP A 525 -1.07 23.36 41.07
CA ASP A 525 -1.90 24.47 41.56
C ASP A 525 -3.40 24.11 41.56
N ILE A 526 -4.04 24.31 42.72
CA ILE A 526 -5.48 24.13 42.91
C ILE A 526 -6.07 25.44 43.43
N SER A 527 -6.99 26.02 42.65
CA SER A 527 -7.66 27.26 42.97
C SER A 527 -9.15 27.05 43.22
N PHE A 528 -9.68 27.75 44.22
CA PHE A 528 -11.10 27.73 44.60
C PHE A 528 -11.64 29.16 44.54
N ASN A 529 -12.80 29.34 43.93
CA ASN A 529 -13.53 30.59 44.01
C ASN A 529 -14.71 30.45 44.98
N VAL A 530 -14.63 31.16 46.10
CA VAL A 530 -15.63 31.10 47.17
C VAL A 530 -16.95 31.76 46.74
N SER A 531 -16.95 32.67 45.76
CA SER A 531 -18.18 33.39 45.35
C SER A 531 -19.13 32.53 44.50
N ASP A 532 -18.59 31.61 43.70
CA ASP A 532 -19.37 30.79 42.77
C ASP A 532 -19.19 29.27 42.97
N GLY A 533 -18.39 28.87 43.96
CA GLY A 533 -18.12 27.48 44.29
C GLY A 533 -17.24 26.76 43.26
N SER A 534 -16.61 27.47 42.31
CA SER A 534 -15.81 26.83 41.28
C SER A 534 -14.47 26.31 41.80
N LEU A 535 -14.13 25.09 41.38
CA LEU A 535 -12.86 24.42 41.60
C LEU A 535 -12.11 24.36 40.28
N THR A 536 -10.82 24.68 40.30
CA THR A 536 -9.92 24.43 39.17
C THR A 536 -8.62 23.81 39.66
N TRP A 537 -8.29 22.63 39.14
CA TRP A 537 -6.98 21.99 39.28
C TRP A 537 -6.21 22.11 37.96
N ARG A 538 -5.09 22.83 37.99
CA ARG A 538 -4.19 22.98 36.84
C ARG A 538 -3.14 21.88 36.89
N ILE A 539 -3.46 20.74 36.28
CA ILE A 539 -2.61 19.55 36.26
C ILE A 539 -1.34 19.81 35.42
N GLY A 540 -1.48 20.57 34.33
CA GLY A 540 -0.38 20.83 33.40
C GLY A 540 -0.19 19.67 32.43
N ASP A 541 1.06 19.30 32.13
CA ASP A 541 1.33 18.24 31.16
C ASP A 541 1.26 16.86 31.82
N ILE A 542 0.43 15.98 31.25
CA ILE A 542 0.30 14.59 31.65
C ILE A 542 1.08 13.75 30.65
N ALA A 543 2.13 13.07 31.12
CA ALA A 543 2.96 12.22 30.27
C ALA A 543 2.17 11.02 29.70
N SER A 544 2.69 10.41 28.63
CA SER A 544 2.19 9.13 28.14
C SER A 544 2.34 8.03 29.20
N GLY A 545 1.35 7.16 29.36
CA GLY A 545 1.44 5.97 30.23
C GLY A 545 1.28 6.24 31.73
N VAL A 546 0.75 7.39 32.14
CA VAL A 546 0.41 7.69 33.54
C VAL A 546 -0.67 6.71 34.03
N GLY A 547 -0.41 6.03 35.15
CA GLY A 547 -1.26 4.95 35.67
C GLY A 547 -0.99 3.56 35.06
N ILE A 548 -0.03 3.46 34.13
CA ILE A 548 0.32 2.23 33.42
C ILE A 548 1.81 1.90 33.59
N SER A 549 2.67 2.76 33.03
CA SER A 549 4.14 2.66 33.11
C SER A 549 4.75 3.68 34.06
N SER A 550 3.99 4.72 34.43
CA SER A 550 4.32 5.71 35.44
C SER A 550 3.22 5.77 36.53
N PRO A 551 3.52 6.26 37.74
CA PRO A 551 2.52 6.43 38.79
C PRO A 551 1.30 7.24 38.32
N ILE A 552 0.14 6.97 38.92
CA ILE A 552 -1.11 7.69 38.66
C ILE A 552 -1.02 9.14 39.15
N ARG A 553 -1.57 10.09 38.39
CA ARG A 553 -1.69 11.48 38.82
C ARG A 553 -2.88 11.64 39.75
N TRP A 554 -2.73 12.32 40.87
CA TRP A 554 -3.82 12.49 41.82
C TRP A 554 -3.77 13.80 42.60
N ALA A 555 -4.93 14.20 43.14
CA ALA A 555 -5.04 15.31 44.07
C ALA A 555 -6.20 15.11 45.04
N GLU A 556 -6.03 15.54 46.28
CA GLU A 556 -7.05 15.49 47.33
C GLU A 556 -7.43 16.92 47.75
N ILE A 557 -8.72 17.18 47.92
CA ILE A 557 -9.21 18.47 48.43
C ILE A 557 -10.15 18.26 49.62
N ALA A 558 -10.10 19.17 50.59
CA ALA A 558 -10.98 19.11 51.76
C ALA A 558 -12.22 20.02 51.59
N VAL A 559 -13.39 19.46 51.84
CA VAL A 559 -14.68 20.16 51.74
C VAL A 559 -15.49 20.01 53.03
N GLY A 560 -16.20 21.08 53.41
CA GLY A 560 -17.17 21.07 54.50
C GLY A 560 -18.59 21.04 53.93
N PHE A 561 -19.42 20.13 54.43
CA PHE A 561 -20.80 19.94 54.01
C PHE A 561 -21.75 20.22 55.17
N THR A 562 -22.68 21.16 55.01
CA THR A 562 -23.70 21.48 56.02
C THR A 562 -25.10 21.33 55.41
N PRO A 563 -25.76 20.16 55.56
CA PRO A 563 -27.08 19.94 54.98
C PRO A 563 -28.16 20.77 55.67
N SER A 564 -29.21 21.12 54.94
CA SER A 564 -30.43 21.72 55.49
C SER A 564 -31.47 20.66 55.86
N THR A 565 -32.49 21.04 56.63
CA THR A 565 -33.63 20.16 56.95
C THR A 565 -34.40 19.68 55.72
N SER A 566 -34.30 20.40 54.59
CA SER A 566 -34.92 20.01 53.32
C SER A 566 -34.24 18.80 52.67
N GLN A 567 -33.00 18.48 53.05
CA GLN A 567 -32.21 17.40 52.45
C GLN A 567 -32.29 16.10 53.25
N ILE A 568 -33.07 16.04 54.33
CA ILE A 568 -33.23 14.84 55.16
C ILE A 568 -33.79 13.70 54.29
N GLY A 569 -33.08 12.56 54.30
CA GLY A 569 -33.40 11.39 53.49
C GLY A 569 -32.82 11.40 52.07
N GLU A 570 -32.08 12.44 51.68
CA GLU A 570 -31.40 12.53 50.39
C GLU A 570 -29.91 12.16 50.52
N GLU A 571 -29.24 11.96 49.38
CA GLU A 571 -27.78 11.81 49.24
C GLU A 571 -27.21 13.04 48.50
N PRO A 572 -26.99 14.19 49.18
CA PRO A 572 -26.65 15.43 48.50
C PRO A 572 -25.31 15.39 47.78
N VAL A 573 -25.21 16.20 46.74
CA VAL A 573 -24.01 16.31 45.92
C VAL A 573 -22.95 17.12 46.67
N LEU A 574 -21.76 16.57 46.82
CA LEU A 574 -20.59 17.25 47.38
C LEU A 574 -19.83 18.04 46.31
N LEU A 575 -19.76 17.52 45.09
CA LEU A 575 -19.07 18.15 43.97
C LEU A 575 -19.70 17.73 42.64
N GLN A 576 -19.97 18.69 41.75
CA GLN A 576 -20.66 18.45 40.48
C GLN A 576 -19.93 19.03 39.27
N GLY A 577 -20.32 18.58 38.07
CA GLY A 577 -19.82 19.13 36.81
C GLY A 577 -18.31 18.89 36.60
N ILE A 578 -17.82 17.78 37.16
CA ILE A 578 -16.39 17.43 37.16
C ILE A 578 -15.97 17.11 35.73
N THR A 579 -15.15 17.98 35.15
CA THR A 579 -14.70 17.88 33.76
C THR A 579 -13.18 18.05 33.69
N LEU A 580 -12.49 17.05 33.14
CA LEU A 580 -11.09 17.11 32.76
C LEU A 580 -10.98 17.45 31.29
N THR A 581 -10.19 18.47 30.96
CA THR A 581 -9.87 18.86 29.58
C THR A 581 -8.37 18.91 29.37
N GLY A 582 -7.91 18.75 28.13
CA GLY A 582 -6.51 18.87 27.74
C GLY A 582 -6.34 18.77 26.23
N ILE A 583 -5.11 18.88 25.74
CA ILE A 583 -4.79 18.77 24.31
C ILE A 583 -3.89 17.57 24.09
N ASP A 584 -4.31 16.61 23.28
CA ASP A 584 -3.46 15.49 22.89
C ASP A 584 -2.34 16.00 21.98
N SER A 585 -1.09 15.82 22.41
CA SER A 585 0.09 16.34 21.71
C SER A 585 0.37 15.69 20.36
N ALA A 586 -0.08 14.45 20.12
CA ALA A 586 0.16 13.75 18.87
C ALA A 586 -0.91 14.08 17.82
N THR A 587 -2.16 14.18 18.26
CA THR A 587 -3.31 14.41 17.39
C THR A 587 -3.66 15.90 17.23
N GLY A 588 -3.34 16.72 18.23
CA GLY A 588 -3.75 18.12 18.33
C GLY A 588 -5.22 18.30 18.76
N ALA A 589 -5.93 17.21 19.04
CA ALA A 589 -7.34 17.26 19.43
C ALA A 589 -7.50 17.66 20.90
N VAL A 590 -8.58 18.41 21.18
CA VAL A 590 -9.02 18.65 22.55
C VAL A 590 -9.68 17.38 23.07
N VAL A 591 -9.20 16.90 24.21
CA VAL A 591 -9.76 15.76 24.92
C VAL A 591 -10.57 16.27 26.10
N THR A 592 -11.80 15.79 26.24
CA THR A 592 -12.71 16.15 27.34
C THR A 592 -13.27 14.89 27.97
N LYS A 593 -13.21 14.79 29.30
CA LYS A 593 -13.82 13.73 30.09
C LYS A 593 -14.65 14.29 31.23
N ALA A 594 -15.92 13.94 31.25
CA ALA A 594 -16.82 14.23 32.36
C ALA A 594 -16.87 13.04 33.32
N VAL A 595 -16.87 13.32 34.61
CA VAL A 595 -17.03 12.33 35.68
C VAL A 595 -18.37 12.54 36.35
N ARG A 596 -18.92 11.48 36.93
CA ARG A 596 -20.12 11.59 37.77
C ARG A 596 -19.86 12.51 38.96
N ASP A 597 -20.91 13.19 39.37
CA ASP A 597 -20.90 14.00 40.58
C ASP A 597 -20.58 13.14 41.80
N VAL A 598 -19.80 13.69 42.73
CA VAL A 598 -19.51 13.04 44.01
C VAL A 598 -20.59 13.45 44.99
N THR A 599 -21.24 12.49 45.64
CA THR A 599 -22.28 12.72 46.64
C THR A 599 -21.84 12.27 48.03
N THR A 600 -22.69 12.42 49.04
CA THR A 600 -22.49 11.82 50.36
C THR A 600 -22.47 10.28 50.33
N ASN A 601 -22.88 9.68 49.22
CA ASN A 601 -22.74 8.25 48.96
C ASN A 601 -21.33 7.92 48.47
N ILE A 602 -20.41 7.86 49.41
CA ILE A 602 -18.97 7.66 49.17
C ILE A 602 -18.60 6.18 49.06
N ILE A 603 -19.39 5.41 48.29
CA ILE A 603 -19.11 4.00 47.98
C ILE A 603 -17.73 3.91 47.32
N GLY A 604 -16.79 3.32 48.03
CA GLY A 604 -15.38 3.24 47.66
C GLY A 604 -14.46 3.59 48.84
N ASP A 605 -14.94 4.44 49.76
CA ASP A 605 -14.22 4.73 51.00
C ASP A 605 -14.29 3.53 51.95
N ARG A 606 -13.13 3.07 52.43
CA ARG A 606 -13.08 1.84 53.23
C ARG A 606 -13.69 2.06 54.60
N GLY A 607 -14.71 1.26 54.91
CA GLY A 607 -15.45 1.35 56.17
C GLY A 607 -16.78 2.07 56.06
N PHE A 608 -17.07 2.71 54.91
CA PHE A 608 -18.36 3.33 54.64
C PHE A 608 -19.46 2.30 54.36
N SER A 609 -20.64 2.51 54.95
CA SER A 609 -21.85 1.77 54.62
C SER A 609 -22.83 2.66 53.83
N PRO A 610 -23.50 2.15 52.78
CA PRO A 610 -24.54 2.92 52.06
C PRO A 610 -25.68 3.42 52.96
N LEU A 611 -25.90 2.81 54.12
CA LEU A 611 -26.87 3.29 55.12
C LEU A 611 -26.46 4.63 55.76
N GLU A 612 -25.20 5.02 55.63
CA GLU A 612 -24.61 6.25 56.15
C GLU A 612 -24.59 7.37 55.10
N ALA A 613 -25.08 7.12 53.88
CA ALA A 613 -25.08 8.09 52.79
C ALA A 613 -26.12 9.21 52.97
N THR A 614 -27.23 8.91 53.65
CA THR A 614 -28.39 9.82 53.69
C THR A 614 -28.33 10.81 54.85
N VAL A 615 -28.81 12.02 54.62
CA VAL A 615 -28.90 13.05 55.68
C VAL A 615 -29.97 12.66 56.71
N VAL A 616 -29.64 12.74 57.99
CA VAL A 616 -30.54 12.45 59.12
C VAL A 616 -30.82 13.70 59.98
N ARG A 617 -31.73 13.57 60.94
CA ARG A 617 -32.15 14.65 61.85
C ARG A 617 -31.10 15.02 62.90
#